data_AF-A0A933B2J8-F1
#
_entry.id   AF-A0A933B2J8-F1
#
_cell.length_a   1.000
_cell.length_b   1.000
_cell.length_c   1.000
_cell.angle_alpha   90.00
_cell.angle_beta   90.00
_cell.angle_gamma   90.00
#
_symmetry.space_group_name_H-M   'P 1'
#
loop_
_entity.id
_entity.type
_entity.pdbx_description
1 polymer ?
#
loop_
_entity_poly.entity_id
_entity_poly.type
_entity_poly.pdbx_seq_one_letter_code
_entity_poly.pdbx_strand_id
1 'polypeptide(L)'
;NSGAIQVTSLLTGTYWAEVTPLGGSRHLITAHGLAGTDQRNLEMTVQGEGQSIFQLPLFGDEEVRVKKDGLTDSYDSRLGPYDPETAGQRGHVGTNATDEDSVVLEQGTSINGQVVVGPGMADPSEAVSADGSVVITGDPPIVSAPQAVDTPPVDTTGLSCDQDLLLPKDATFTFAESDSPYCYDDIKADQNSVIAVTGNVVVYANRVDFDKHLQVNAGGKPTQLILQVTSDGDVVIDKEGTFVGAIYAPQSRVRLKKEVAFYGAIAAEQIEIDKKSAFHYDEALGDASGPIGSYEVSVLSWREL
;
A
#
# COMPACT_ATOMS: atom_id res chain seq x y z
N ASN A 1 -23.13 -12.67 -17.73
CA ASN A 1 -21.98 -13.38 -18.34
C ASN A 1 -21.42 -14.33 -17.30
N SER A 2 -21.66 -15.62 -17.49
CA SER A 2 -21.28 -16.72 -16.60
C SER A 2 -19.75 -16.88 -16.56
N GLY A 3 -19.20 -16.95 -15.35
CA GLY A 3 -17.76 -16.99 -15.06
C GLY A 3 -17.12 -18.37 -15.28
N ALA A 4 -15.79 -18.36 -15.29
CA ALA A 4 -14.91 -19.46 -15.68
C ALA A 4 -15.14 -20.77 -14.92
N ILE A 5 -15.20 -21.87 -15.67
CA ILE A 5 -15.18 -23.24 -15.14
C ILE A 5 -13.71 -23.64 -14.97
N GLN A 6 -13.24 -23.82 -13.73
CA GLN A 6 -11.96 -24.45 -13.45
C GLN A 6 -12.18 -25.94 -13.18
N VAL A 7 -11.66 -26.79 -14.07
CA VAL A 7 -11.67 -28.25 -13.91
C VAL A 7 -10.27 -28.68 -13.53
N THR A 8 -10.12 -29.41 -12.43
CA THR A 8 -8.87 -30.15 -12.19
C THR A 8 -9.18 -31.59 -11.80
N SER A 9 -8.33 -32.50 -12.28
CA SER A 9 -8.49 -33.94 -12.14
C SER A 9 -7.50 -34.47 -11.12
N LEU A 10 -7.98 -35.11 -10.06
CA LEU A 10 -7.17 -35.94 -9.19
C LEU A 10 -7.24 -37.39 -9.66
N LEU A 11 -6.30 -38.24 -9.22
CA LEU A 11 -6.17 -39.64 -9.62
C LEU A 11 -7.45 -40.51 -9.47
N THR A 12 -8.50 -40.02 -8.79
CA THR A 12 -9.75 -40.74 -8.51
C THR A 12 -11.06 -39.98 -8.83
N GLY A 13 -11.03 -38.79 -9.45
CA GLY A 13 -12.27 -38.05 -9.75
C GLY A 13 -12.10 -36.72 -10.49
N THR A 14 -13.23 -36.16 -10.93
CA THR A 14 -13.33 -34.83 -11.55
C THR A 14 -14.07 -33.88 -10.61
N TYR A 15 -13.59 -32.66 -10.48
CA TYR A 15 -14.31 -31.60 -9.80
C TYR A 15 -14.31 -30.32 -10.62
N TRP A 16 -15.35 -29.52 -10.43
CA TRP A 16 -15.50 -28.19 -11.02
C TRP A 16 -16.36 -27.31 -10.12
N ALA A 17 -16.27 -26.00 -10.32
CA ALA A 17 -17.13 -25.05 -9.63
C ALA A 17 -17.70 -24.03 -10.61
N GLU A 18 -18.91 -23.56 -10.31
CA GLU A 18 -19.58 -22.46 -10.97
C GLU A 18 -19.69 -21.29 -10.00
N VAL A 19 -19.38 -20.09 -10.48
CA VAL A 19 -19.44 -18.86 -9.66
C VAL A 19 -20.51 -17.94 -10.24
N THR A 20 -21.50 -17.62 -9.41
CA THR A 20 -22.59 -16.70 -9.74
C THR A 20 -22.49 -15.44 -8.87
N PRO A 21 -22.29 -14.25 -9.46
CA PRO A 21 -22.33 -12.99 -8.70
C PRO A 21 -23.71 -12.75 -8.09
N LEU A 22 -23.75 -12.37 -6.81
CA LEU A 22 -24.98 -12.02 -6.09
C LEU A 22 -25.15 -10.49 -5.88
N GLY A 23 -24.16 -9.70 -6.31
CA GLY A 23 -24.11 -8.25 -6.14
C GLY A 23 -23.16 -7.80 -5.02
N GLY A 24 -22.53 -6.64 -5.20
CA GLY A 24 -21.40 -6.23 -4.36
C GLY A 24 -20.24 -7.24 -4.47
N SER A 25 -19.57 -7.53 -3.35
CA SER A 25 -18.50 -8.53 -3.26
C SER A 25 -19.00 -9.96 -2.96
N ARG A 26 -20.32 -10.21 -3.05
CA ARG A 26 -20.92 -11.51 -2.73
C ARG A 26 -21.05 -12.42 -3.95
N HIS A 27 -20.72 -13.69 -3.75
CA HIS A 27 -20.76 -14.71 -4.78
C HIS A 27 -21.39 -16.00 -4.25
N LEU A 28 -22.19 -16.66 -5.08
CA LEU A 28 -22.60 -18.05 -4.89
C LEU A 28 -21.62 -18.94 -5.64
N ILE A 29 -21.04 -19.90 -4.94
CA ILE A 29 -20.16 -20.92 -5.51
C ILE A 29 -20.88 -22.25 -5.41
N THR A 30 -21.14 -22.88 -6.56
CA THR A 30 -21.65 -24.24 -6.63
C THR A 30 -20.50 -25.16 -7.06
N ALA A 31 -20.02 -25.97 -6.14
CA ALA A 31 -18.95 -26.93 -6.39
C ALA A 31 -19.51 -28.33 -6.64
N HIS A 32 -18.87 -29.07 -7.53
CA HIS A 32 -19.27 -30.39 -7.95
C HIS A 32 -18.07 -31.34 -7.87
N GLY A 33 -18.28 -32.54 -7.35
CA GLY A 33 -17.31 -33.61 -7.33
C GLY A 33 -17.92 -34.91 -7.86
N LEU A 34 -17.20 -35.58 -8.76
CA LEU A 34 -17.55 -36.87 -9.34
C LEU A 34 -16.39 -37.84 -9.17
N ALA A 35 -16.62 -38.95 -8.46
CA ALA A 35 -15.65 -40.04 -8.31
C ALA A 35 -16.35 -41.38 -8.57
N GLY A 36 -16.00 -42.05 -9.66
CA GLY A 36 -16.72 -43.24 -10.10
C GLY A 36 -18.19 -42.95 -10.39
N THR A 37 -19.10 -43.53 -9.61
CA THR A 37 -20.56 -43.27 -9.69
C THR A 37 -21.05 -42.28 -8.64
N ASP A 38 -20.20 -41.86 -7.70
CA ASP A 38 -20.59 -40.97 -6.61
C ASP A 38 -20.45 -39.51 -7.06
N GLN A 39 -21.56 -38.78 -7.00
CA GLN A 39 -21.58 -37.33 -7.19
C GLN A 39 -21.92 -36.64 -5.87
N ARG A 40 -21.22 -35.53 -5.61
CA ARG A 40 -21.50 -34.61 -4.50
C ARG A 40 -21.50 -33.18 -5.02
N ASN A 41 -22.48 -32.41 -4.56
CA ASN A 41 -22.63 -31.02 -4.92
C ASN A 41 -22.70 -30.20 -3.62
N LEU A 42 -21.96 -29.10 -3.57
CA LEU A 42 -21.94 -28.18 -2.44
C LEU A 42 -22.26 -26.79 -2.96
N GLU A 43 -23.11 -26.08 -2.25
CA GLU A 43 -23.41 -24.69 -2.50
C GLU A 43 -22.88 -23.85 -1.35
N MET A 44 -22.13 -22.80 -1.66
CA MET A 44 -21.52 -21.90 -0.69
C MET A 44 -21.77 -20.45 -1.10
N THR A 45 -22.21 -19.62 -0.16
CA THR A 45 -22.21 -18.17 -0.37
C THR A 45 -20.99 -17.59 0.32
N VAL A 46 -20.20 -16.83 -0.43
CA VAL A 46 -19.01 -16.14 0.05
C VAL A 46 -19.14 -14.63 -0.12
N GLN A 47 -18.37 -13.89 0.67
CA GLN A 47 -18.22 -12.44 0.57
C GLN A 47 -16.74 -12.08 0.56
N GLY A 48 -16.33 -11.24 -0.39
CA GLY A 48 -15.02 -10.58 -0.34
C GLY A 48 -15.08 -9.39 0.61
N GLU A 49 -14.20 -9.36 1.60
CA GLU A 49 -13.97 -8.24 2.51
C GLU A 49 -12.70 -7.52 2.04
N GLY A 50 -12.89 -6.35 1.44
CA GLY A 50 -11.78 -5.55 0.93
C GLY A 50 -10.87 -5.12 2.07
N GLN A 51 -9.58 -5.39 1.92
CA GLN A 51 -8.54 -4.96 2.83
C GLN A 51 -7.84 -3.73 2.26
N SER A 52 -7.58 -2.75 3.13
CA SER A 52 -6.80 -1.57 2.77
C SER A 52 -5.45 -1.99 2.19
N ILE A 53 -5.04 -1.39 1.07
CA ILE A 53 -3.67 -1.58 0.57
C ILE A 53 -2.64 -1.10 1.60
N PHE A 54 -3.01 -0.17 2.46
CA PHE A 54 -2.16 0.35 3.52
C PHE A 54 -1.97 -0.61 4.71
N GLN A 55 -2.47 -1.84 4.64
CA GLN A 55 -1.95 -2.93 5.48
C GLN A 55 -0.48 -3.26 5.14
N LEU A 56 -0.06 -2.90 3.94
CA LEU A 56 1.31 -2.96 3.46
C LEU A 56 1.98 -1.61 3.73
N PRO A 57 3.00 -1.55 4.58
CA PRO A 57 3.59 -0.28 5.03
C PRO A 57 4.26 0.50 3.90
N LEU A 58 5.29 -0.09 3.30
CA LEU A 58 6.07 0.47 2.21
C LEU A 58 6.05 -0.50 1.04
N PHE A 59 5.10 -0.32 0.12
CA PHE A 59 4.85 -1.23 -0.98
C PHE A 59 5.12 -0.58 -2.34
N GLY A 60 6.09 -1.11 -3.08
CA GLY A 60 6.36 -0.72 -4.47
C GLY A 60 6.02 -1.88 -5.41
N ASP A 61 5.08 -1.70 -6.32
CA ASP A 61 4.64 -2.76 -7.23
C ASP A 61 5.81 -3.40 -8.00
N GLU A 62 6.68 -2.56 -8.57
CA GLU A 62 7.86 -2.98 -9.31
C GLU A 62 9.16 -2.90 -8.51
N GLU A 63 9.34 -1.85 -7.71
CA GLU A 63 10.63 -1.60 -7.06
C GLU A 63 10.50 -0.86 -5.73
N VAL A 64 11.29 -1.28 -4.74
CA VAL A 64 11.57 -0.48 -3.53
C VAL A 64 13.06 -0.34 -3.30
N ARG A 65 13.56 0.90 -3.29
CA ARG A 65 14.94 1.24 -2.93
C ARG A 65 14.99 1.98 -1.60
N VAL A 66 15.70 1.42 -0.63
CA VAL A 66 16.04 2.09 0.63
C VAL A 66 17.53 2.36 0.67
N LYS A 67 17.89 3.63 0.52
CA LYS A 67 19.28 4.09 0.45
C LYS A 67 19.90 4.23 1.84
N LYS A 68 21.19 4.55 1.82
CA LYS A 68 22.07 4.56 2.99
C LYS A 68 21.43 5.16 4.25
N ASP A 69 21.54 4.42 5.36
CA ASP A 69 21.04 4.82 6.69
C ASP A 69 19.51 5.04 6.75
N GLY A 70 18.73 4.43 5.84
CA GLY A 70 17.27 4.46 5.87
C GLY A 70 16.68 3.56 6.98
N LEU A 71 15.54 3.96 7.54
CA LEU A 71 14.85 3.23 8.61
C LEU A 71 13.39 2.99 8.22
N THR A 72 12.89 1.77 8.44
CA THR A 72 11.45 1.47 8.47
C THR A 72 11.09 0.84 9.81
N ASP A 73 9.99 1.29 10.42
CA ASP A 73 9.41 0.70 11.64
C ASP A 73 7.88 0.92 11.68
N SER A 74 7.23 0.65 12.82
CA SER A 74 5.80 0.91 12.98
C SER A 74 5.43 1.53 14.33
N TYR A 75 4.21 2.05 14.40
CA TYR A 75 3.48 2.41 15.61
C TYR A 75 1.98 2.37 15.33
N ASP A 76 1.16 2.59 16.35
CA ASP A 76 -0.29 2.68 16.20
C ASP A 76 -0.78 4.04 16.71
N SER A 77 -1.23 4.91 15.81
CA SER A 77 -1.71 6.27 16.16
C SER A 77 -3.02 6.27 16.96
N ARG A 78 -3.69 5.12 17.10
CA ARG A 78 -4.83 4.92 18.01
C ARG A 78 -4.36 4.84 19.47
N LEU A 79 -3.12 4.41 19.71
CA LEU A 79 -2.53 4.24 21.03
C LEU A 79 -1.75 5.48 21.50
N GLY A 80 -1.30 6.32 20.57
CA GLY A 80 -0.59 7.56 20.90
C GLY A 80 0.28 8.06 19.74
N PRO A 81 1.03 9.16 19.94
CA PRO A 81 2.04 9.58 18.98
C PRO A 81 3.18 8.54 18.89
N TYR A 82 3.94 8.58 17.79
CA TYR A 82 5.14 7.77 17.62
C TYR A 82 6.16 8.05 18.74
N ASP A 83 6.74 6.97 19.29
CA ASP A 83 7.84 7.01 20.25
C ASP A 83 8.90 5.98 19.81
N PRO A 84 10.12 6.44 19.45
CA PRO A 84 11.18 5.56 18.95
C PRO A 84 11.64 4.49 19.96
N GLU A 85 11.45 4.70 21.27
CA GLU A 85 11.80 3.72 22.29
C GLU A 85 10.82 2.53 22.34
N THR A 86 9.65 2.70 21.72
CA THR A 86 8.57 1.70 21.67
C THR A 86 8.16 1.34 20.24
N ALA A 87 8.96 1.72 19.25
CA ALA A 87 8.69 1.44 17.85
C ALA A 87 8.47 -0.07 17.62
N GLY A 88 7.42 -0.37 16.88
CA GLY A 88 7.00 -1.71 16.50
C GLY A 88 7.85 -2.29 15.38
N GLN A 89 7.57 -3.56 15.08
CA GLN A 89 8.30 -4.36 14.09
C GLN A 89 7.45 -4.67 12.86
N ARG A 90 6.47 -3.81 12.55
CA ARG A 90 5.61 -3.95 11.36
C ARG A 90 6.00 -2.95 10.26
N GLY A 91 7.24 -2.46 10.25
CA GLY A 91 7.80 -1.62 9.19
C GLY A 91 8.24 -2.43 7.97
N HIS A 92 7.36 -3.28 7.45
CA HIS A 92 7.63 -4.16 6.31
C HIS A 92 7.89 -3.38 5.01
N VAL A 93 8.74 -3.95 4.16
CA VAL A 93 8.97 -3.50 2.79
C VAL A 93 8.42 -4.55 1.84
N GLY A 94 7.59 -4.17 0.88
CA GLY A 94 6.88 -5.09 -0.01
C GLY A 94 7.03 -4.76 -1.49
N THR A 95 7.04 -5.78 -2.34
CA THR A 95 6.91 -5.64 -3.79
C THR A 95 6.20 -6.84 -4.41
N ASN A 96 5.55 -6.62 -5.57
CA ASN A 96 5.02 -7.69 -6.40
C ASN A 96 6.08 -8.29 -7.34
N ALA A 97 7.21 -7.61 -7.54
CA ALA A 97 8.25 -8.05 -8.46
C ALA A 97 9.08 -9.22 -7.90
N THR A 98 9.59 -10.03 -8.83
CA THR A 98 10.42 -11.22 -8.55
C THR A 98 11.79 -11.15 -9.22
N ASP A 99 12.05 -10.09 -9.97
CA ASP A 99 13.32 -9.91 -10.69
C ASP A 99 14.43 -9.52 -9.71
N GLU A 100 15.68 -9.76 -10.09
CA GLU A 100 16.84 -9.26 -9.35
C GLU A 100 16.76 -7.73 -9.17
N ASP A 101 17.24 -7.22 -8.04
CA ASP A 101 17.18 -5.80 -7.66
C ASP A 101 15.76 -5.20 -7.50
N SER A 102 14.69 -6.01 -7.43
CA SER A 102 13.33 -5.52 -7.12
C SER A 102 13.26 -4.81 -5.76
N VAL A 103 14.05 -5.26 -4.79
CA VAL A 103 14.30 -4.53 -3.54
C VAL A 103 15.78 -4.24 -3.39
N VAL A 104 16.16 -2.97 -3.29
CA VAL A 104 17.55 -2.55 -3.11
C VAL A 104 17.73 -1.88 -1.75
N LEU A 105 18.59 -2.45 -0.91
CA LEU A 105 18.90 -1.97 0.43
C LEU A 105 20.38 -1.58 0.50
N GLU A 106 20.68 -0.30 0.73
CA GLU A 106 22.07 0.17 0.84
C GLU A 106 22.58 0.14 2.29
N GLN A 107 23.87 0.43 2.46
CA GLN A 107 24.58 0.39 3.74
C GLN A 107 23.84 1.16 4.86
N GLY A 108 23.70 0.52 6.01
CA GLY A 108 23.14 1.15 7.22
C GLY A 108 21.61 1.12 7.26
N THR A 109 20.95 0.52 6.25
CA THR A 109 19.50 0.35 6.25
C THR A 109 19.05 -0.57 7.39
N SER A 110 17.99 -0.18 8.09
CA SER A 110 17.32 -0.98 9.12
C SER A 110 15.84 -1.13 8.81
N ILE A 111 15.41 -2.37 8.58
CA ILE A 111 14.01 -2.74 8.35
C ILE A 111 13.51 -3.43 9.62
N ASN A 112 12.75 -2.70 10.44
CA ASN A 112 12.07 -3.27 11.61
C ASN A 112 10.78 -3.96 11.16
N GLY A 113 10.96 -5.10 10.50
CA GLY A 113 9.92 -5.85 9.82
C GLY A 113 10.53 -6.87 8.87
N GLN A 114 9.73 -7.33 7.91
CA GLN A 114 10.16 -8.26 6.86
C GLN A 114 10.26 -7.55 5.51
N VAL A 115 11.08 -8.11 4.62
CA VAL A 115 11.00 -7.84 3.18
C VAL A 115 10.12 -8.91 2.55
N VAL A 116 9.09 -8.49 1.83
CA VAL A 116 8.13 -9.36 1.14
C VAL A 116 8.24 -9.13 -0.36
N VAL A 117 8.65 -10.15 -1.11
CA VAL A 117 8.79 -10.07 -2.58
C VAL A 117 7.66 -10.79 -3.28
N GLY A 118 7.62 -10.68 -4.61
CA GLY A 118 6.57 -11.26 -5.44
C GLY A 118 6.34 -12.76 -5.23
N PRO A 119 5.15 -13.26 -5.62
CA PRO A 119 4.74 -14.63 -5.33
C PRO A 119 5.48 -15.68 -6.17
N GLY A 120 5.59 -16.88 -5.61
CA GLY A 120 6.05 -18.07 -6.34
C GLY A 120 7.57 -18.22 -6.43
N MET A 121 8.35 -17.40 -5.73
CA MET A 121 9.80 -17.55 -5.67
C MET A 121 10.20 -18.74 -4.78
N ALA A 122 11.12 -19.57 -5.27
CA ALA A 122 11.70 -20.66 -4.47
C ALA A 122 12.67 -20.12 -3.42
N ASP A 123 13.46 -19.11 -3.79
CA ASP A 123 14.33 -18.35 -2.90
C ASP A 123 14.03 -16.85 -3.05
N PRO A 124 13.31 -16.23 -2.09
CA PRO A 124 12.94 -14.83 -2.18
C PRO A 124 14.14 -13.87 -2.02
N SER A 125 15.31 -14.35 -1.60
CA SER A 125 16.51 -13.50 -1.48
C SER A 125 17.10 -13.12 -2.83
N GLU A 126 16.78 -13.84 -3.92
CA GLU A 126 17.25 -13.52 -5.27
C GLU A 126 16.68 -12.18 -5.79
N ALA A 127 15.53 -11.74 -5.29
CA ALA A 127 14.92 -10.45 -5.64
C ALA A 127 15.46 -9.27 -4.81
N VAL A 128 16.32 -9.53 -3.81
CA VAL A 128 16.79 -8.54 -2.85
C VAL A 128 18.30 -8.31 -2.98
N SER A 129 18.66 -7.08 -3.26
CA SER A 129 20.04 -6.61 -3.35
C SER A 129 20.40 -5.83 -2.09
N ALA A 130 21.31 -6.36 -1.28
CA ALA A 130 21.75 -5.72 -0.03
C ALA A 130 23.24 -5.38 -0.11
N ASP A 131 23.56 -4.08 -0.05
CA ASP A 131 24.94 -3.58 0.00
C ASP A 131 25.31 -3.12 1.41
N GLY A 132 26.47 -3.56 1.90
CA GLY A 132 26.98 -3.20 3.21
C GLY A 132 26.21 -3.84 4.38
N SER A 133 26.13 -3.10 5.50
CA SER A 133 25.46 -3.58 6.72
C SER A 133 23.98 -3.27 6.66
N VAL A 134 23.15 -4.25 6.35
CA VAL A 134 21.68 -4.16 6.35
C VAL A 134 21.14 -5.02 7.50
N VAL A 135 20.16 -4.48 8.23
CA VAL A 135 19.46 -5.20 9.29
C VAL A 135 18.00 -5.36 8.90
N ILE A 136 17.49 -6.59 8.94
CA ILE A 136 16.07 -6.91 8.78
C ILE A 136 15.68 -7.73 10.00
N THR A 137 14.75 -7.24 10.83
CA THR A 137 14.45 -7.86 12.13
C THR A 137 13.36 -8.93 12.06
N GLY A 138 12.59 -8.97 10.98
CA GLY A 138 11.54 -9.94 10.77
C GLY A 138 12.06 -11.37 10.66
N ASP A 139 11.21 -12.33 10.99
CA ASP A 139 11.54 -13.76 10.96
C ASP A 139 10.43 -14.55 10.23
N PRO A 140 10.69 -15.12 9.03
CA PRO A 140 11.93 -14.99 8.26
C PRO A 140 12.18 -13.54 7.81
N PRO A 141 13.44 -13.11 7.57
CA PRO A 141 13.73 -11.73 7.18
C PRO A 141 13.20 -11.39 5.78
N ILE A 142 13.27 -12.34 4.85
CA ILE A 142 12.80 -12.18 3.48
C ILE A 142 11.85 -13.33 3.15
N VAL A 143 10.67 -13.02 2.63
CA VAL A 143 9.62 -14.00 2.31
C VAL A 143 9.02 -13.72 0.93
N SER A 144 8.59 -14.77 0.23
CA SER A 144 7.76 -14.63 -0.98
C SER A 144 6.30 -14.49 -0.56
N ALA A 145 5.59 -13.52 -1.15
CA ALA A 145 4.17 -13.35 -0.94
C ALA A 145 3.39 -14.60 -1.41
N PRO A 146 2.27 -14.97 -0.77
CA PRO A 146 1.43 -16.07 -1.26
C PRO A 146 0.70 -15.70 -2.56
N GLN A 147 0.46 -14.41 -2.79
CA GLN A 147 -0.24 -13.87 -3.94
C GLN A 147 0.24 -12.44 -4.19
N ALA A 148 0.18 -11.99 -5.45
CA ALA A 148 0.38 -10.59 -5.80
C ALA A 148 -0.73 -9.71 -5.21
N VAL A 149 -0.35 -8.53 -4.78
CA VAL A 149 -1.24 -7.46 -4.31
C VAL A 149 -1.89 -6.80 -5.52
N ASP A 150 -3.18 -6.50 -5.46
CA ASP A 150 -3.84 -5.76 -6.53
C ASP A 150 -3.63 -4.25 -6.33
N THR A 151 -3.24 -3.54 -7.40
CA THR A 151 -2.95 -2.10 -7.40
C THR A 151 -3.85 -1.37 -8.40
N PRO A 152 -5.18 -1.35 -8.16
CA PRO A 152 -6.13 -0.77 -9.11
C PRO A 152 -5.83 0.72 -9.38
N PRO A 153 -5.90 1.18 -10.65
CA PRO A 153 -5.78 2.60 -10.96
C PRO A 153 -6.76 3.45 -10.15
N VAL A 154 -6.35 4.67 -9.80
CA VAL A 154 -7.19 5.59 -9.03
C VAL A 154 -8.40 6.03 -9.88
N ASP A 155 -9.60 5.81 -9.35
CA ASP A 155 -10.85 6.25 -10.00
C ASP A 155 -11.12 7.73 -9.73
N THR A 156 -11.03 8.54 -10.77
CA THR A 156 -11.32 9.99 -10.74
C THR A 156 -12.68 10.34 -11.33
N THR A 157 -13.56 9.35 -11.55
CA THR A 157 -14.87 9.58 -12.17
C THR A 157 -15.67 10.63 -11.40
N GLY A 158 -15.97 11.75 -12.06
CA GLY A 158 -16.73 12.87 -11.48
C GLY A 158 -15.87 13.92 -10.78
N LEU A 159 -14.54 13.79 -10.79
CA LEU A 159 -13.60 14.82 -10.34
C LEU A 159 -13.09 15.64 -11.53
N SER A 160 -12.75 16.90 -11.28
CA SER A 160 -12.04 17.78 -12.22
C SER A 160 -10.72 18.18 -11.57
N CYS A 161 -9.63 17.76 -12.19
CA CYS A 161 -8.26 17.82 -11.67
C CYS A 161 -7.43 18.72 -12.58
N ASP A 162 -8.01 19.87 -12.96
CA ASP A 162 -7.47 20.78 -13.98
C ASP A 162 -6.81 22.03 -13.37
N GLN A 163 -6.67 22.06 -12.04
CA GLN A 163 -6.17 23.21 -11.31
C GLN A 163 -4.93 22.84 -10.51
N ASP A 164 -3.97 23.74 -10.45
CA ASP A 164 -2.79 23.57 -9.62
C ASP A 164 -3.01 24.13 -8.21
N LEU A 165 -2.45 23.46 -7.21
CA LEU A 165 -2.20 24.04 -5.90
C LEU A 165 -0.74 24.48 -5.82
N LEU A 166 -0.50 25.79 -5.90
CA LEU A 166 0.84 26.38 -5.83
C LEU A 166 1.01 27.13 -4.51
N LEU A 167 1.81 26.60 -3.60
CA LEU A 167 2.15 27.23 -2.34
C LEU A 167 3.56 27.84 -2.44
N PRO A 168 3.69 29.18 -2.39
CA PRO A 168 5.01 29.82 -2.38
C PRO A 168 5.71 29.58 -1.04
N LYS A 169 7.00 29.89 -0.99
CA LYS A 169 7.82 29.75 0.22
C LYS A 169 7.12 30.33 1.46
N ASP A 170 7.21 29.59 2.57
CA ASP A 170 6.66 29.95 3.89
C ASP A 170 5.11 30.08 3.90
N ALA A 171 4.41 29.61 2.87
CA ALA A 171 2.95 29.64 2.82
C ALA A 171 2.32 28.62 3.78
N THR A 172 1.07 28.87 4.16
CA THR A 172 0.25 27.90 4.89
C THR A 172 -1.04 27.66 4.13
N PHE A 173 -1.40 26.39 3.97
CA PHE A 173 -2.65 25.94 3.39
C PHE A 173 -3.32 24.94 4.33
N THR A 174 -4.64 24.82 4.26
CA THR A 174 -5.38 23.84 5.08
C THR A 174 -6.33 23.05 4.18
N PHE A 175 -6.17 21.73 4.20
CA PHE A 175 -7.21 20.84 3.74
C PHE A 175 -8.22 20.60 4.87
N ALA A 176 -9.48 20.88 4.62
CA ALA A 176 -10.59 20.67 5.54
C ALA A 176 -11.50 19.56 5.01
N GLU A 177 -11.93 18.67 5.91
CA GLU A 177 -12.88 17.60 5.62
C GLU A 177 -14.18 18.11 4.99
N SER A 178 -14.59 19.35 5.30
CA SER A 178 -15.79 19.97 4.72
C SER A 178 -15.71 20.17 3.20
N ASP A 179 -14.51 20.26 2.64
CA ASP A 179 -14.30 20.46 1.20
C ASP A 179 -13.67 19.22 0.52
N SER A 180 -13.58 18.10 1.25
CA SER A 180 -13.09 16.82 0.73
C SER A 180 -14.13 16.16 -0.21
N PRO A 181 -13.71 15.53 -1.32
CA PRO A 181 -12.33 15.37 -1.78
C PRO A 181 -11.80 16.61 -2.53
N TYR A 182 -10.49 16.82 -2.43
CA TYR A 182 -9.77 17.79 -3.27
C TYR A 182 -9.22 17.09 -4.52
N CYS A 183 -9.24 17.75 -5.69
CA CYS A 183 -8.52 17.27 -6.87
C CYS A 183 -7.70 18.39 -7.54
N TYR A 184 -6.44 18.10 -7.86
CA TYR A 184 -5.52 19.01 -8.53
C TYR A 184 -4.82 18.33 -9.71
N ASP A 185 -4.33 19.13 -10.65
CA ASP A 185 -3.36 18.66 -11.64
C ASP A 185 -2.01 18.50 -10.92
N ASP A 186 -1.34 19.62 -10.64
CA ASP A 186 -0.11 19.63 -9.85
C ASP A 186 -0.35 20.21 -8.44
N ILE A 187 0.18 19.54 -7.42
CA ILE A 187 0.40 20.15 -6.10
C ILE A 187 1.89 20.47 -5.96
N LYS A 188 2.21 21.76 -5.86
CA LYS A 188 3.56 22.21 -5.59
C LYS A 188 3.60 23.08 -4.35
N ALA A 189 4.49 22.74 -3.42
CA ALA A 189 4.74 23.55 -2.24
C ALA A 189 6.23 23.84 -2.08
N ASP A 190 6.58 25.12 -2.14
CA ASP A 190 7.96 25.59 -1.98
C ASP A 190 8.40 25.51 -0.51
N GLN A 191 9.70 25.73 -0.29
CA GLN A 191 10.37 25.56 1.00
C GLN A 191 9.58 26.14 2.21
N ASN A 192 9.63 25.42 3.33
CA ASN A 192 9.01 25.77 4.62
C ASN A 192 7.48 25.92 4.61
N SER A 193 6.80 25.56 3.51
CA SER A 193 5.34 25.64 3.50
C SER A 193 4.73 24.64 4.48
N VAL A 194 3.57 24.99 5.01
CA VAL A 194 2.81 24.16 5.95
C VAL A 194 1.48 23.79 5.31
N ILE A 195 1.21 22.49 5.21
CA ILE A 195 -0.09 21.96 4.78
C ILE A 195 -0.74 21.34 6.02
N ALA A 196 -1.71 22.04 6.60
CA ALA A 196 -2.50 21.51 7.71
C ALA A 196 -3.68 20.67 7.20
N VAL A 197 -4.13 19.72 8.01
CA VAL A 197 -5.31 18.88 7.71
C VAL A 197 -6.27 18.92 8.89
N THR A 198 -7.56 19.08 8.61
CA THR A 198 -8.62 19.08 9.64
C THR A 198 -9.72 18.09 9.26
N GLY A 199 -9.97 17.11 10.13
CA GLY A 199 -10.85 15.96 9.83
C GLY A 199 -10.18 14.93 8.91
N ASN A 200 -10.97 14.06 8.26
CA ASN A 200 -10.46 13.10 7.30
C ASN A 200 -10.56 13.64 5.87
N VAL A 201 -9.44 13.68 5.17
CA VAL A 201 -9.31 14.28 3.84
C VAL A 201 -8.74 13.28 2.86
N VAL A 202 -9.36 13.23 1.68
CA VAL A 202 -8.77 12.60 0.49
C VAL A 202 -8.36 13.69 -0.49
N VAL A 203 -7.12 13.64 -0.95
CA VAL A 203 -6.57 14.54 -1.97
C VAL A 203 -6.17 13.72 -3.18
N TYR A 204 -6.63 14.12 -4.35
CA TYR A 204 -6.24 13.56 -5.63
C TYR A 204 -5.31 14.55 -6.34
N ALA A 205 -4.24 14.05 -6.96
CA ALA A 205 -3.30 14.86 -7.73
C ALA A 205 -2.67 14.04 -8.85
N ASN A 206 -2.36 14.66 -10.01
CA ASN A 206 -1.55 14.01 -11.03
C ASN A 206 -0.06 14.00 -10.64
N ARG A 207 0.41 15.05 -9.97
CA ARG A 207 1.81 15.15 -9.54
C ARG A 207 1.94 15.91 -8.24
N VAL A 208 2.94 15.56 -7.43
CA VAL A 208 3.23 16.25 -6.16
C VAL A 208 4.71 16.59 -6.04
N ASP A 209 5.01 17.86 -5.81
CA ASP A 209 6.38 18.37 -5.68
C ASP A 209 6.49 19.25 -4.42
N PHE A 210 7.03 18.65 -3.38
CA PHE A 210 7.21 19.25 -2.07
C PHE A 210 8.68 19.55 -1.84
N ASP A 211 9.02 20.84 -1.77
CA ASP A 211 10.39 21.28 -1.50
C ASP A 211 10.75 21.09 -0.02
N LYS A 212 12.00 21.38 0.33
CA LYS A 212 12.60 21.10 1.64
C LYS A 212 11.86 21.79 2.79
N HIS A 213 11.98 21.20 3.97
CA HIS A 213 11.38 21.72 5.22
C HIS A 213 9.86 21.80 5.23
N LEU A 214 9.17 21.18 4.28
CA LEU A 214 7.72 21.11 4.26
C LEU A 214 7.19 20.42 5.54
N GLN A 215 6.04 20.89 6.04
CA GLN A 215 5.31 20.22 7.11
C GLN A 215 3.90 19.87 6.62
N VAL A 216 3.65 18.60 6.29
CA VAL A 216 2.30 18.10 5.92
C VAL A 216 1.69 17.37 7.09
N ASN A 217 0.54 17.87 7.54
CA ASN A 217 -0.26 17.30 8.62
C ASN A 217 0.56 17.02 9.90
N ALA A 218 1.58 17.84 10.15
CA ALA A 218 2.47 17.67 11.28
C ALA A 218 1.69 17.73 12.61
N GLY A 219 1.81 16.69 13.42
CA GLY A 219 1.06 16.54 14.68
C GLY A 219 -0.37 16.01 14.53
N GLY A 220 -0.85 15.80 13.30
CA GLY A 220 -2.09 15.08 13.02
C GLY A 220 -1.93 13.56 13.09
N LYS A 221 -2.98 12.83 12.74
CA LYS A 221 -2.93 11.37 12.56
C LYS A 221 -2.75 11.03 11.08
N PRO A 222 -1.94 10.00 10.75
CA PRO A 222 -1.81 9.53 9.37
C PRO A 222 -3.13 9.17 8.69
N THR A 223 -4.10 8.62 9.44
CA THR A 223 -5.45 8.31 8.94
C THR A 223 -6.27 9.52 8.47
N GLN A 224 -5.84 10.75 8.77
CA GLN A 224 -6.54 11.97 8.37
C GLN A 224 -6.25 12.42 6.94
N LEU A 225 -5.18 11.93 6.32
CA LEU A 225 -4.78 12.35 4.99
C LEU A 225 -4.47 11.13 4.12
N ILE A 226 -5.24 10.95 3.05
CA ILE A 226 -4.93 10.01 1.98
C ILE A 226 -4.68 10.82 0.71
N LEU A 227 -3.45 10.79 0.21
CA LEU A 227 -3.07 11.34 -1.09
C LEU A 227 -3.15 10.23 -2.14
N GLN A 228 -4.00 10.37 -3.15
CA GLN A 228 -4.11 9.46 -4.28
C GLN A 228 -3.56 10.11 -5.55
N VAL A 229 -2.59 9.46 -6.18
CA VAL A 229 -1.94 9.96 -7.40
C VAL A 229 -2.60 9.32 -8.61
N THR A 230 -3.09 10.16 -9.52
CA THR A 230 -4.03 9.78 -10.57
C THR A 230 -3.39 9.56 -11.94
N SER A 231 -2.07 9.75 -12.04
CA SER A 231 -1.28 9.59 -13.27
C SER A 231 0.08 8.93 -12.99
N ASP A 232 0.98 8.98 -13.97
CA ASP A 232 2.39 8.59 -13.87
C ASP A 232 3.30 9.70 -13.31
N GLY A 233 2.73 10.80 -12.81
CA GLY A 233 3.49 11.91 -12.24
C GLY A 233 4.14 11.57 -10.90
N ASP A 234 5.44 11.85 -10.78
CA ASP A 234 6.20 11.61 -9.55
C ASP A 234 5.60 12.34 -8.33
N VAL A 235 5.68 11.68 -7.17
CA VAL A 235 5.55 12.32 -5.86
C VAL A 235 6.93 12.50 -5.26
N VAL A 236 7.31 13.75 -5.02
CA VAL A 236 8.61 14.09 -4.46
C VAL A 236 8.43 14.85 -3.16
N ILE A 237 9.05 14.34 -2.10
CA ILE A 237 9.24 15.06 -0.84
C ILE A 237 10.73 15.33 -0.70
N ASP A 238 11.13 16.60 -0.87
CA ASP A 238 12.52 17.03 -0.75
C ASP A 238 12.94 17.09 0.73
N LYS A 239 14.19 17.48 0.96
CA LYS A 239 14.94 17.22 2.19
C LYS A 239 14.30 17.79 3.44
N GLU A 240 14.52 17.11 4.56
CA GLU A 240 14.20 17.63 5.91
C GLU A 240 12.71 18.00 6.06
N GLY A 241 11.83 17.39 5.25
CA GLY A 241 10.38 17.53 5.32
C GLY A 241 9.74 16.51 6.26
N THR A 242 8.56 16.84 6.76
CA THR A 242 7.70 15.93 7.53
C THR A 242 6.41 15.68 6.75
N PHE A 243 6.03 14.42 6.59
CA PHE A 243 4.74 14.04 6.02
C PHE A 243 4.02 13.06 6.95
N VAL A 244 2.76 13.38 7.29
CA VAL A 244 1.91 12.53 8.14
C VAL A 244 0.63 12.18 7.37
N GLY A 245 0.56 10.97 6.83
CA GLY A 245 -0.53 10.58 5.93
C GLY A 245 -0.22 9.30 5.17
N ALA A 246 -1.14 8.88 4.30
CA ALA A 246 -0.93 7.78 3.38
C ALA A 246 -0.81 8.28 1.94
N ILE A 247 0.02 7.62 1.13
CA ILE A 247 0.17 7.89 -0.31
C ILE A 247 -0.17 6.63 -1.09
N TYR A 248 -1.11 6.75 -2.03
CA TYR A 248 -1.40 5.72 -3.01
C TYR A 248 -1.10 6.24 -4.41
N ALA A 249 -0.10 5.67 -5.08
CA ALA A 249 0.40 6.11 -6.38
C ALA A 249 0.69 4.91 -7.30
N PRO A 250 -0.34 4.11 -7.66
CA PRO A 250 -0.16 2.79 -8.27
C PRO A 250 0.57 2.80 -9.62
N GLN A 251 0.72 3.96 -10.26
CA GLN A 251 1.36 4.13 -11.56
C GLN A 251 2.52 5.14 -11.52
N SER A 252 2.94 5.57 -10.34
CA SER A 252 3.89 6.67 -10.18
C SER A 252 5.00 6.32 -9.20
N ARG A 253 6.13 7.01 -9.35
CA ARG A 253 7.24 6.90 -8.42
C ARG A 253 7.06 7.84 -7.23
N VAL A 254 7.25 7.32 -6.02
CA VAL A 254 7.34 8.10 -4.79
C VAL A 254 8.79 8.21 -4.33
N ARG A 255 9.28 9.44 -4.15
CA ARG A 255 10.65 9.74 -3.73
C ARG A 255 10.66 10.52 -2.42
N LEU A 256 11.14 9.90 -1.35
CA LEU A 256 11.49 10.58 -0.10
C LEU A 256 12.97 10.94 -0.19
N LYS A 257 13.32 12.21 -0.41
CA LYS A 257 14.73 12.63 -0.44
C LYS A 257 15.34 12.63 0.98
N LYS A 258 16.58 13.06 1.10
CA LYS A 258 17.39 12.96 2.33
C LYS A 258 16.74 13.58 3.57
N GLU A 259 16.78 12.85 4.68
CA GLU A 259 16.32 13.29 6.02
C GLU A 259 14.83 13.66 6.08
N VAL A 260 13.99 13.01 5.26
CA VAL A 260 12.52 13.11 5.37
C VAL A 260 12.01 12.21 6.49
N ALA A 261 11.09 12.73 7.31
CA ALA A 261 10.35 11.95 8.30
C ALA A 261 8.93 11.69 7.77
N PHE A 262 8.62 10.42 7.50
CA PHE A 262 7.33 9.99 6.98
C PHE A 262 6.60 9.15 8.02
N TYR A 263 5.34 9.50 8.32
CA TYR A 263 4.48 8.78 9.26
C TYR A 263 3.20 8.36 8.54
N GLY A 264 3.03 7.06 8.29
CA GLY A 264 1.87 6.50 7.61
C GLY A 264 2.21 5.35 6.68
N ALA A 265 1.61 5.27 5.50
CA ALA A 265 1.83 4.18 4.54
C ALA A 265 2.05 4.70 3.11
N ILE A 266 2.81 3.98 2.30
CA ILE A 266 3.00 4.27 0.87
C ILE A 266 2.77 2.98 0.08
N ALA A 267 1.89 3.04 -0.91
CA ALA A 267 1.74 2.04 -1.94
C ALA A 267 1.90 2.73 -3.30
N ALA A 268 2.91 2.36 -4.08
CA ALA A 268 3.27 3.02 -5.34
C ALA A 268 3.75 2.03 -6.40
N GLU A 269 3.98 2.48 -7.64
CA GLU A 269 4.66 1.66 -8.66
C GLU A 269 6.13 1.44 -8.25
N GLN A 270 6.81 2.53 -7.90
CA GLN A 270 8.20 2.50 -7.46
C GLN A 270 8.42 3.42 -6.26
N ILE A 271 9.28 3.02 -5.34
CA ILE A 271 9.62 3.80 -4.15
C ILE A 271 11.13 3.98 -4.05
N GLU A 272 11.56 5.22 -3.80
CA GLU A 272 12.94 5.54 -3.44
C GLU A 272 12.97 6.33 -2.11
N ILE A 273 13.49 5.70 -1.05
CA ILE A 273 13.85 6.35 0.20
C ILE A 273 15.33 6.70 0.15
N ASP A 274 15.65 7.99 0.09
CA ASP A 274 17.02 8.50 0.06
C ASP A 274 17.62 8.56 1.48
N LYS A 275 18.88 8.97 1.55
CA LYS A 275 19.74 8.78 2.73
C LYS A 275 19.15 9.38 4.01
N LYS A 276 19.21 8.61 5.10
CA LYS A 276 18.79 9.03 6.46
C LYS A 276 17.33 9.42 6.60
N SER A 277 16.47 9.04 5.66
CA SER A 277 15.04 9.23 5.80
C SER A 277 14.46 8.10 6.65
N ALA A 278 13.47 8.46 7.46
CA ALA A 278 12.81 7.55 8.38
C ALA A 278 11.35 7.40 7.98
N PHE A 279 10.92 6.15 7.84
CA PHE A 279 9.57 5.77 7.50
C PHE A 279 8.94 5.02 8.69
N HIS A 280 7.88 5.59 9.23
CA HIS A 280 7.19 5.09 10.42
C HIS A 280 5.78 4.67 10.03
N TYR A 281 5.55 3.37 9.94
CA TYR A 281 4.26 2.83 9.58
C TYR A 281 3.21 3.11 10.65
N ASP A 282 2.04 3.61 10.27
CA ASP A 282 0.89 3.70 11.18
C ASP A 282 -0.07 2.54 10.94
N GLU A 283 -0.09 1.60 11.88
CA GLU A 283 -0.91 0.39 11.84
C GLU A 283 -2.42 0.68 11.79
N ALA A 284 -2.85 1.88 12.17
CA ALA A 284 -4.24 2.30 12.05
C ALA A 284 -4.69 2.44 10.58
N LEU A 285 -3.78 2.61 9.62
CA LEU A 285 -4.09 2.69 8.19
C LEU A 285 -4.48 1.35 7.58
N GLY A 286 -4.13 0.23 8.22
CA GLY A 286 -4.57 -1.11 7.81
C GLY A 286 -6.09 -1.29 7.84
N ASP A 287 -6.79 -0.46 8.64
CA ASP A 287 -8.25 -0.45 8.75
C ASP A 287 -8.91 0.66 7.89
N ALA A 288 -8.13 1.35 7.04
CA ALA A 288 -8.69 2.37 6.17
C ALA A 288 -9.70 1.77 5.18
N SER A 289 -10.76 2.51 4.87
CA SER A 289 -11.83 2.03 3.98
C SER A 289 -11.43 1.92 2.50
N GLY A 290 -10.23 2.37 2.14
CA GLY A 290 -9.66 2.29 0.81
C GLY A 290 -8.40 3.16 0.70
N PRO A 291 -7.60 3.01 -0.38
CA PRO A 291 -7.75 2.09 -1.51
C PRO A 291 -7.64 0.60 -1.10
N ILE A 292 -8.31 -0.29 -1.84
CA ILE A 292 -8.35 -1.73 -1.53
C ILE A 292 -7.26 -2.45 -2.32
N GLY A 293 -6.37 -3.17 -1.62
CA GLY A 293 -5.25 -3.89 -2.23
C GLY A 293 -5.44 -5.42 -2.28
N SER A 294 -6.39 -5.94 -1.52
CA SER A 294 -6.73 -7.37 -1.53
C SER A 294 -8.15 -7.60 -1.01
N TYR A 295 -8.64 -8.84 -1.17
CA TYR A 295 -9.92 -9.27 -0.62
C TYR A 295 -9.72 -10.53 0.21
N GLU A 296 -10.14 -10.50 1.46
CA GLU A 296 -10.30 -11.72 2.26
C GLU A 296 -11.67 -12.34 1.97
N VAL A 297 -11.71 -13.65 1.75
CA VAL A 297 -12.97 -14.35 1.46
C VAL A 297 -13.55 -14.91 2.75
N SER A 298 -14.71 -14.40 3.16
CA SER A 298 -15.49 -14.96 4.27
C SER A 298 -16.61 -15.87 3.74
N VAL A 299 -16.77 -17.05 4.37
CA VAL A 299 -17.87 -17.98 4.07
C VAL A 299 -19.09 -17.57 4.88
N LEU A 300 -20.12 -17.06 4.20
CA LEU A 300 -21.36 -16.61 4.86
C LEU A 300 -22.29 -17.78 5.17
N SER A 301 -22.38 -18.75 4.26
CA SER A 301 -23.18 -19.96 4.46
C SER A 301 -22.74 -21.06 3.50
N TRP A 302 -23.03 -22.31 3.84
CA TRP A 302 -22.87 -23.44 2.94
C TRP A 302 -23.93 -24.51 3.19
N ARG A 303 -24.23 -25.31 2.16
CA ARG A 303 -25.07 -26.52 2.24
C ARG A 303 -24.63 -27.57 1.22
N GLU A 304 -24.86 -28.83 1.55
CA GLU A 304 -24.81 -29.93 0.59
C GLU A 304 -26.15 -29.98 -0.21
N LEU A 305 -26.08 -30.29 -1.50
CA LEU A 305 -27.24 -30.40 -2.40
C LEU A 305 -27.61 -31.85 -2.70
#